data_AF-A0A1I1WZ22-F1
#
_entry.id   AF-A0A1I1WZ22-F1
#
_cell.length_a   1.000
_cell.length_b   1.000
_cell.length_c   1.000
_cell.angle_alpha   90.00
_cell.angle_beta   90.00
_cell.angle_gamma   90.00
#
_symmetry.space_group_name_H-M   'P 1'
#
loop_
_entity.id
_entity.type
_entity.pdbx_description
1 polymer ?
#
loop_
_entity_poly.entity_id
_entity_poly.type
_entity_poly.pdbx_seq_one_letter_code
_entity_poly.pdbx_strand_id
1 'polypeptide(L)'
;MNTNTMPLEAETRVLIDRSLENLGWKFKGKDKNVFFEQPRTESERKKLDGKRPDYVLYSKDSDKPLIIIEAKKKGSRIDAALEQGISYARALEAPLVFATDGVFCKAFHTVANRAPILNGEEVDEFIREALALRYLATYEVNTVSPKVQYDRKELIRIFDEANNMLRGEGLRAGIERFGEFANILFLKLISESEQIKRESGIKTNFDIACSWDSIKNIPISTRIEYINKTVYEKLNNLYKTDIFTPLQIRDTSILKEIMDKLDPLMLTDVDSDVKGDAFEYFLKASTSTKNDLGEYFTPRHIVKTMVRLVNPQIGETIYEKKIKEWIHKPTLYSLQSA
;
A
#
# COMPACT_ATOMS: atom_id res chain seq x y z
N MET A 1 -28.16 -22.43 -27.12
CA MET A 1 -27.06 -23.04 -26.35
C MET A 1 -26.35 -21.92 -25.61
N ASN A 2 -26.54 -21.84 -24.28
CA ASN A 2 -25.91 -20.81 -23.44
C ASN A 2 -24.42 -21.10 -23.28
N THR A 3 -23.59 -20.20 -23.77
CA THR A 3 -22.14 -20.23 -23.57
C THR A 3 -21.79 -19.60 -22.21
N ASN A 4 -21.33 -20.46 -21.30
CA ASN A 4 -20.40 -20.19 -20.20
C ASN A 4 -20.73 -19.06 -19.20
N THR A 5 -21.54 -19.39 -18.19
CA THR A 5 -21.17 -19.07 -16.80
C THR A 5 -20.68 -20.36 -16.16
N MET A 6 -19.38 -20.67 -16.31
CA MET A 6 -18.76 -21.66 -15.43
C MET A 6 -18.83 -21.10 -14.01
N PRO A 7 -19.07 -21.94 -12.98
CA PRO A 7 -19.03 -21.47 -11.61
C PRO A 7 -17.70 -20.76 -11.37
N LEU A 8 -17.76 -19.51 -10.87
CA LEU A 8 -16.59 -18.90 -10.27
C LEU A 8 -16.07 -19.90 -9.22
N GLU A 9 -14.77 -20.16 -9.22
CA GLU A 9 -14.21 -21.05 -8.21
C GLU A 9 -14.51 -20.45 -6.84
N ALA A 10 -15.06 -21.26 -5.92
CA ALA A 10 -15.51 -20.79 -4.61
C ALA A 10 -14.41 -20.01 -3.88
N GLU A 11 -13.15 -20.35 -4.12
CA GLU A 11 -11.97 -19.66 -3.60
C GLU A 11 -11.81 -18.22 -4.12
N THR A 12 -11.92 -17.98 -5.44
CA THR A 12 -11.82 -16.63 -6.02
C THR A 12 -12.92 -15.72 -5.48
N ARG A 13 -14.13 -16.27 -5.35
CA ARG A 13 -15.27 -15.57 -4.75
C ARG A 13 -14.99 -15.17 -3.30
N VAL A 14 -14.53 -16.09 -2.48
CA VAL A 14 -14.22 -15.84 -1.06
C VAL A 14 -13.16 -14.74 -0.91
N LEU A 15 -12.16 -14.70 -1.79
CA LEU A 15 -11.14 -13.65 -1.78
C LEU A 15 -11.71 -12.26 -2.14
N ILE A 16 -12.58 -12.20 -3.14
CA ILE A 16 -13.25 -10.95 -3.54
C ILE A 16 -14.16 -10.46 -2.41
N ASP A 17 -15.01 -11.34 -1.88
CA ASP A 17 -15.97 -11.01 -0.82
C ASP A 17 -15.24 -10.43 0.41
N ARG A 18 -14.18 -11.12 0.88
CA ARG A 18 -13.35 -10.65 2.00
C ARG A 18 -12.68 -9.30 1.71
N SER A 19 -12.16 -9.11 0.50
CA SER A 19 -11.51 -7.86 0.11
C SER A 19 -12.49 -6.69 0.11
N LEU A 20 -13.69 -6.90 -0.45
CA LEU A 20 -14.75 -5.90 -0.48
C LEU A 20 -15.27 -5.56 0.93
N GLU A 21 -15.46 -6.56 1.79
CA GLU A 21 -15.86 -6.33 3.19
C GLU A 21 -14.82 -5.50 3.95
N ASN A 22 -13.53 -5.80 3.79
CA ASN A 22 -12.43 -5.03 4.40
C ASN A 22 -12.35 -3.59 3.90
N LEU A 23 -12.79 -3.34 2.66
CA LEU A 23 -12.91 -2.00 2.08
C LEU A 23 -14.20 -1.28 2.48
N GLY A 24 -15.05 -1.91 3.30
CA GLY A 24 -16.27 -1.34 3.85
C GLY A 24 -17.53 -1.55 3.01
N TRP A 25 -17.43 -2.32 1.92
CA TRP A 25 -18.59 -2.69 1.11
C TRP A 25 -19.48 -3.70 1.86
N LYS A 26 -20.80 -3.63 1.64
CA LYS A 26 -21.80 -4.38 2.42
C LYS A 26 -22.63 -5.30 1.54
N PHE A 27 -22.55 -6.59 1.81
CA PHE A 27 -23.29 -7.64 1.10
C PHE A 27 -24.72 -7.86 1.64
N LYS A 28 -24.99 -7.44 2.87
CA LYS A 28 -26.24 -7.70 3.61
C LYS A 28 -26.64 -6.48 4.45
N GLY A 29 -27.87 -6.49 4.93
CA GLY A 29 -28.43 -5.43 5.78
C GLY A 29 -29.13 -4.31 4.99
N LYS A 30 -29.56 -3.27 5.70
CA LYS A 30 -30.26 -2.11 5.11
C LYS A 30 -29.36 -1.30 4.17
N ASP A 31 -28.07 -1.23 4.49
CA ASP A 31 -27.06 -0.48 3.73
C ASP A 31 -26.32 -1.36 2.70
N LYS A 32 -26.96 -2.47 2.26
CA LYS A 32 -26.40 -3.36 1.26
C LYS A 32 -26.11 -2.57 -0.02
N ASN A 33 -24.86 -2.61 -0.47
CA ASN A 33 -24.42 -1.92 -1.66
C ASN A 33 -23.57 -2.81 -2.60
N VAL A 34 -23.52 -4.12 -2.36
CA VAL A 34 -22.93 -5.14 -3.26
C VAL A 34 -24.00 -6.13 -3.72
N PHE A 35 -24.11 -6.34 -5.03
CA PHE A 35 -25.03 -7.28 -5.64
C PHE A 35 -24.27 -8.29 -6.50
N PHE A 36 -24.65 -9.56 -6.39
CA PHE A 36 -23.97 -10.68 -7.03
C PHE A 36 -24.80 -11.22 -8.19
N GLU A 37 -24.17 -11.51 -9.33
CA GLU A 37 -24.74 -12.05 -10.58
C GLU A 37 -25.87 -11.23 -11.22
N GLN A 38 -26.45 -10.26 -10.51
CA GLN A 38 -27.55 -9.45 -10.97
C GLN A 38 -27.42 -8.02 -10.42
N PRO A 39 -27.71 -7.00 -11.23
CA PRO A 39 -27.84 -5.64 -10.75
C PRO A 39 -29.08 -5.49 -9.86
N ARG A 40 -29.16 -4.35 -9.17
CA ARG A 40 -30.15 -4.04 -8.12
C ARG A 40 -31.58 -4.00 -8.65
N THR A 41 -31.80 -3.47 -9.86
CA THR A 41 -33.13 -3.17 -10.41
C THR A 41 -33.48 -4.03 -11.62
N GLU A 42 -34.77 -4.15 -11.92
CA GLU A 42 -35.25 -4.86 -13.11
C GLU A 42 -34.90 -4.14 -14.42
N SER A 43 -34.87 -2.81 -14.42
CA SER A 43 -34.47 -2.02 -15.60
C SER A 43 -33.03 -2.33 -16.01
N GLU A 44 -32.11 -2.38 -15.04
CA GLU A 44 -30.72 -2.76 -15.28
C GLU A 44 -30.59 -4.20 -15.79
N ARG A 45 -31.37 -5.15 -15.23
CA ARG A 45 -31.41 -6.54 -15.73
C ARG A 45 -31.83 -6.62 -17.19
N LYS A 46 -32.80 -5.79 -17.62
CA LYS A 46 -33.22 -5.71 -19.02
C LYS A 46 -32.12 -5.13 -19.92
N LYS A 47 -31.36 -4.12 -19.45
CA LYS A 47 -30.22 -3.57 -20.20
C LYS A 47 -29.10 -4.59 -20.45
N LEU A 48 -28.97 -5.61 -19.59
CA LEU A 48 -27.96 -6.66 -19.73
C LEU A 48 -28.36 -7.82 -20.66
N ASP A 49 -29.60 -7.87 -21.14
CA ASP A 49 -30.10 -8.91 -22.06
C ASP A 49 -29.75 -10.34 -21.62
N GLY A 50 -30.04 -10.66 -20.35
CA GLY A 50 -29.79 -11.98 -19.77
C GLY A 50 -28.33 -12.25 -19.38
N LYS A 51 -27.38 -11.36 -19.71
CA LYS A 51 -26.00 -11.45 -19.22
C LYS A 51 -25.89 -11.02 -17.76
N ARG A 52 -24.85 -11.49 -17.09
CA ARG A 52 -24.69 -11.41 -15.64
C ARG A 52 -23.25 -11.06 -15.27
N PRO A 53 -22.96 -9.81 -14.82
CA PRO A 53 -21.68 -9.50 -14.18
C PRO A 53 -21.57 -10.25 -12.85
N ASP A 54 -20.36 -10.64 -12.45
CA ASP A 54 -20.17 -11.31 -11.16
C ASP A 54 -20.57 -10.40 -9.99
N TYR A 55 -20.16 -9.13 -10.01
CA TYR A 55 -20.59 -8.14 -9.02
C TYR A 55 -20.98 -6.80 -9.63
N VAL A 56 -21.99 -6.17 -9.01
CA VAL A 56 -22.38 -4.78 -9.24
C VAL A 56 -22.40 -4.07 -7.89
N LEU A 57 -21.58 -3.03 -7.77
CA LEU A 57 -21.45 -2.22 -6.55
C LEU A 57 -22.10 -0.87 -6.77
N TYR A 58 -22.78 -0.38 -5.73
CA TYR A 58 -23.55 0.87 -5.75
C TYR A 58 -23.01 1.82 -4.69
N SER A 59 -23.16 3.13 -4.90
CA SER A 59 -22.95 4.06 -3.79
C SER A 59 -24.12 3.96 -2.81
N LYS A 60 -23.87 4.22 -1.52
CA LYS A 60 -24.91 4.33 -0.49
C LYS A 60 -25.90 5.45 -0.78
N ASP A 61 -25.43 6.52 -1.44
CA ASP A 61 -26.20 7.72 -1.71
C ASP A 61 -26.79 7.77 -3.13
N SER A 62 -26.65 6.69 -3.91
CA SER A 62 -27.11 6.65 -5.30
C SER A 62 -27.55 5.25 -5.73
N ASP A 63 -28.65 5.20 -6.47
CA ASP A 63 -29.14 3.95 -7.07
C ASP A 63 -28.43 3.60 -8.39
N LYS A 64 -27.46 4.40 -8.84
CA LYS A 64 -26.68 4.11 -10.05
C LYS A 64 -25.52 3.15 -9.76
N PRO A 65 -25.25 2.17 -10.64
CA PRO A 65 -24.05 1.34 -10.57
C PRO A 65 -22.77 2.19 -10.54
N LEU A 66 -21.89 1.91 -9.59
CA LEU A 66 -20.61 2.59 -9.43
C LEU A 66 -19.45 1.74 -9.96
N ILE A 67 -19.46 0.43 -9.68
CA ILE A 67 -18.38 -0.48 -10.09
C ILE A 67 -18.96 -1.79 -10.60
N ILE A 68 -18.45 -2.28 -11.72
CA ILE A 68 -18.63 -3.66 -12.18
C ILE A 68 -17.38 -4.46 -11.88
N ILE A 69 -17.54 -5.67 -11.33
CA ILE A 69 -16.43 -6.61 -11.14
C ILE A 69 -16.73 -7.86 -11.95
N GLU A 70 -15.76 -8.27 -12.76
CA GLU A 70 -15.75 -9.55 -13.47
C GLU A 70 -14.55 -10.36 -13.02
N ALA A 71 -14.78 -11.63 -12.71
CA ALA A 71 -13.76 -12.52 -12.21
C ALA A 71 -13.57 -13.74 -13.13
N LYS A 72 -12.35 -14.27 -13.14
CA LYS A 72 -12.02 -15.52 -13.83
C LYS A 72 -11.26 -16.45 -12.89
N LYS A 73 -11.12 -17.71 -13.32
CA LYS A 73 -10.28 -18.68 -12.61
C LYS A 73 -8.83 -18.23 -12.66
N LYS A 74 -8.09 -18.52 -11.59
CA LYS A 74 -6.66 -18.23 -11.47
C LYS A 74 -5.87 -18.67 -12.70
N GLY A 75 -4.99 -17.79 -13.22
CA GLY A 75 -4.16 -18.07 -14.40
C GLY A 75 -4.88 -17.92 -15.74
N SER A 76 -6.14 -17.48 -15.74
CA SER A 76 -6.87 -17.12 -16.97
C SER A 76 -6.45 -15.75 -17.48
N ARG A 77 -6.75 -15.46 -18.76
CA ARG A 77 -6.54 -14.12 -19.34
C ARG A 77 -7.49 -13.09 -18.73
N ILE A 78 -6.93 -12.20 -17.92
CA ILE A 78 -7.67 -11.09 -17.27
C ILE A 78 -8.23 -10.10 -18.29
N ASP A 79 -7.56 -9.92 -19.43
CA ASP A 79 -8.05 -8.99 -20.47
C ASP A 79 -9.43 -9.36 -21.00
N ALA A 80 -9.73 -10.67 -21.11
CA ALA A 80 -11.05 -11.13 -21.53
C ALA A 80 -12.12 -10.82 -20.47
N ALA A 81 -11.76 -10.92 -19.19
CA ALA A 81 -12.63 -10.52 -18.08
C ALA A 81 -12.87 -9.00 -18.08
N LEU A 82 -11.83 -8.22 -18.37
CA LEU A 82 -11.92 -6.77 -18.48
C LEU A 82 -12.81 -6.33 -19.63
N GLU A 83 -12.67 -6.93 -20.82
CA GLU A 83 -13.55 -6.66 -21.96
C GLU A 83 -15.03 -6.98 -21.66
N GLN A 84 -15.28 -8.10 -20.97
CA GLN A 84 -16.63 -8.46 -20.51
C GLN A 84 -17.18 -7.45 -19.50
N GLY A 85 -16.40 -7.11 -18.49
CA GLY A 85 -16.75 -6.09 -17.50
C GLY A 85 -17.02 -4.72 -18.12
N ILE A 86 -16.23 -4.30 -19.11
CA ILE A 86 -16.44 -3.06 -19.88
C ILE A 86 -17.77 -3.10 -20.64
N SER A 87 -18.12 -4.24 -21.24
CA SER A 87 -19.42 -4.39 -21.91
C SER A 87 -20.58 -4.20 -20.93
N TYR A 88 -20.50 -4.80 -19.74
CA TYR A 88 -21.53 -4.65 -18.71
C TYR A 88 -21.61 -3.23 -18.16
N ALA A 89 -20.46 -2.63 -17.87
CA ALA A 89 -20.39 -1.28 -17.35
C ALA A 89 -20.91 -0.25 -18.34
N ARG A 90 -20.63 -0.40 -19.65
CA ARG A 90 -21.23 0.46 -20.68
C ARG A 90 -22.75 0.31 -20.77
N ALA A 91 -23.26 -0.93 -20.67
CA ALA A 91 -24.70 -1.17 -20.68
C ALA A 91 -25.40 -0.59 -19.44
N LEU A 92 -24.73 -0.62 -18.29
CA LEU A 92 -25.25 -0.14 -17.01
C LEU A 92 -24.85 1.29 -16.66
N GLU A 93 -24.08 1.95 -17.52
CA GLU A 93 -23.51 3.29 -17.29
C GLU A 93 -22.64 3.37 -16.02
N ALA A 94 -22.00 2.25 -15.64
CA ALA A 94 -21.06 2.22 -14.53
C ALA A 94 -19.71 2.85 -14.94
N PRO A 95 -19.14 3.74 -14.13
CA PRO A 95 -17.91 4.47 -14.46
C PRO A 95 -16.64 3.62 -14.33
N LEU A 96 -16.65 2.60 -13.47
CA LEU A 96 -15.48 1.78 -13.17
C LEU A 96 -15.73 0.29 -13.40
N VAL A 97 -14.70 -0.39 -13.87
CA VAL A 97 -14.65 -1.85 -14.03
C VAL A 97 -13.41 -2.37 -13.33
N PHE A 98 -13.53 -3.49 -12.62
CA PHE A 98 -12.40 -4.28 -12.18
C PHE A 98 -12.50 -5.70 -12.73
N ALA A 99 -11.38 -6.19 -13.24
CA ALA A 99 -11.24 -7.56 -13.70
C ALA A 99 -10.19 -8.28 -12.85
N THR A 100 -10.51 -9.44 -12.30
CA THR A 100 -9.59 -10.17 -11.42
C THR A 100 -9.60 -11.68 -11.66
N ASP A 101 -8.49 -12.35 -11.35
CA ASP A 101 -8.42 -13.81 -11.25
C ASP A 101 -8.21 -14.30 -9.80
N GLY A 102 -8.48 -13.42 -8.83
CA GLY A 102 -8.21 -13.62 -7.40
C GLY A 102 -6.79 -13.27 -6.99
N VAL A 103 -5.87 -13.13 -7.95
CA VAL A 103 -4.46 -12.81 -7.70
C VAL A 103 -4.16 -11.40 -8.19
N PHE A 104 -4.35 -11.21 -9.49
CA PHE A 104 -4.16 -9.94 -10.17
C PHE A 104 -5.49 -9.24 -10.35
N CYS A 105 -5.44 -7.92 -10.45
CA CYS A 105 -6.61 -7.11 -10.74
C CYS A 105 -6.21 -5.99 -11.72
N LYS A 106 -7.09 -5.71 -12.68
CA LYS A 106 -6.98 -4.57 -13.61
C LYS A 106 -8.20 -3.70 -13.46
N ALA A 107 -8.01 -2.39 -13.46
CA ALA A 107 -9.11 -1.43 -13.45
C ALA A 107 -9.29 -0.75 -14.81
N PHE A 108 -10.52 -0.33 -15.11
CA PHE A 108 -10.81 0.48 -16.29
C PHE A 108 -11.86 1.53 -15.98
N HIS A 109 -11.62 2.75 -16.46
CA HIS A 109 -12.53 3.87 -16.36
C HIS A 109 -13.30 4.04 -17.66
N THR A 110 -14.61 3.79 -17.65
CA THR A 110 -15.42 3.70 -18.88
C THR A 110 -15.57 5.04 -19.60
N VAL A 111 -15.73 6.13 -18.85
CA VAL A 111 -15.88 7.49 -19.41
C VAL A 111 -14.59 7.99 -20.07
N ALA A 112 -13.44 7.86 -19.39
CA ALA A 112 -12.14 8.28 -19.93
C ALA A 112 -11.52 7.24 -20.88
N ASN A 113 -12.10 6.04 -20.96
CA ASN A 113 -11.67 4.94 -21.80
C ASN A 113 -10.19 4.55 -21.61
N ARG A 114 -9.75 4.46 -20.35
CA ARG A 114 -8.39 4.10 -19.93
C ARG A 114 -8.35 3.57 -18.50
N ALA A 115 -7.21 3.07 -18.04
CA ALA A 115 -7.01 2.73 -16.64
C ALA A 115 -7.14 4.00 -15.75
N PRO A 116 -7.86 3.94 -14.62
CA PRO A 116 -7.84 5.00 -13.64
C PRO A 116 -6.46 5.08 -12.96
N ILE A 117 -6.04 6.29 -12.62
CA ILE A 117 -4.73 6.59 -12.04
C ILE A 117 -4.89 7.05 -10.59
N LEU A 118 -4.19 6.40 -9.66
CA LEU A 118 -4.08 6.82 -8.27
C LEU A 118 -2.63 7.21 -7.97
N ASN A 119 -2.39 8.47 -7.61
CA ASN A 119 -1.05 8.97 -7.25
C ASN A 119 0.03 8.68 -8.32
N GLY A 120 -0.34 8.75 -9.60
CA GLY A 120 0.55 8.52 -10.74
C GLY A 120 0.68 7.07 -11.21
N GLU A 121 0.07 6.11 -10.51
CA GLU A 121 0.09 4.68 -10.86
C GLU A 121 -1.29 4.19 -11.30
N GLU A 122 -1.34 3.17 -12.17
CA GLU A 122 -2.61 2.52 -12.52
C GLU A 122 -3.20 1.81 -11.30
N VAL A 123 -4.51 1.91 -11.13
CA VAL A 123 -5.21 1.18 -10.07
C VAL A 123 -5.25 -0.31 -10.41
N ASP A 124 -4.65 -1.13 -9.55
CA ASP A 124 -4.53 -2.59 -9.70
C ASP A 124 -5.17 -3.37 -8.54
N GLU A 125 -6.02 -2.72 -7.74
CA GLU A 125 -6.73 -3.33 -6.62
C GLU A 125 -8.10 -2.69 -6.38
N PHE A 126 -8.99 -3.43 -5.69
CA PHE A 126 -10.30 -2.90 -5.32
C PHE A 126 -10.14 -1.69 -4.39
N ILE A 127 -11.04 -0.73 -4.55
CA ILE A 127 -11.01 0.54 -3.83
C ILE A 127 -12.22 0.71 -2.92
N ARG A 128 -12.09 1.55 -1.90
CA ARG A 128 -13.21 1.97 -1.06
C ARG A 128 -14.18 2.85 -1.85
N GLU A 129 -15.44 2.86 -1.42
CA GLU A 129 -16.49 3.70 -2.02
C GLU A 129 -16.07 5.18 -2.12
N ALA A 130 -15.50 5.75 -1.06
CA ALA A 130 -15.06 7.15 -1.05
C ALA A 130 -14.06 7.48 -2.16
N LEU A 131 -13.13 6.57 -2.47
CA LEU A 131 -12.19 6.76 -3.57
C LEU A 131 -12.85 6.54 -4.92
N ALA A 132 -13.75 5.54 -5.05
CA ALA A 132 -14.51 5.29 -6.27
C ALA A 132 -15.36 6.51 -6.68
N LEU A 133 -15.96 7.21 -5.71
CA LEU A 133 -16.74 8.43 -5.96
C LEU A 133 -15.88 9.58 -6.52
N ARG A 134 -14.59 9.68 -6.14
CA ARG A 134 -13.68 10.69 -6.71
C ARG A 134 -13.44 10.47 -8.20
N TYR A 135 -13.46 9.22 -8.66
CA TYR A 135 -13.31 8.91 -10.07
C TYR A 135 -14.51 9.33 -10.93
N LEU A 136 -15.66 9.66 -10.33
CA LEU A 136 -16.79 10.20 -11.10
C LEU A 136 -16.45 11.52 -11.80
N ALA A 137 -15.53 12.31 -11.23
CA ALA A 137 -15.17 13.62 -11.75
C ALA A 137 -13.90 13.60 -12.63
N THR A 138 -13.03 12.62 -12.46
CA THR A 138 -11.71 12.55 -13.12
C THR A 138 -11.22 11.11 -13.17
N TYR A 139 -10.46 10.73 -14.20
CA TYR A 139 -9.82 9.42 -14.24
C TYR A 139 -8.53 9.36 -13.41
N GLU A 140 -8.01 10.50 -12.98
CA GLU A 140 -6.78 10.62 -12.19
C GLU A 140 -7.09 11.27 -10.86
N VAL A 141 -6.79 10.54 -9.78
CA VAL A 141 -7.03 10.95 -8.41
C VAL A 141 -5.70 10.97 -7.67
N ASN A 142 -5.41 12.10 -7.03
CA ASN A 142 -4.30 12.22 -6.10
C ASN A 142 -4.87 12.27 -4.67
N THR A 143 -4.53 11.29 -3.85
CA THR A 143 -4.83 11.29 -2.40
C THR A 143 -3.73 11.96 -1.58
N VAL A 144 -2.59 12.23 -2.19
CA VAL A 144 -1.49 12.98 -1.57
C VAL A 144 -1.50 14.43 -2.05
N SER A 145 -1.28 15.36 -1.11
CA SER A 145 -1.14 16.78 -1.44
C SER A 145 0.02 17.04 -2.43
N PRO A 146 -0.03 18.11 -3.24
CA PRO A 146 1.07 18.48 -4.13
C PRO A 146 2.41 18.65 -3.40
N LYS A 147 2.38 19.12 -2.13
CA LYS A 147 3.56 19.20 -1.27
C LYS A 147 4.16 17.82 -1.03
N VAL A 148 3.35 16.83 -0.63
CA VAL A 148 3.83 15.46 -0.40
C VAL A 148 4.38 14.84 -1.68
N GLN A 149 3.79 15.12 -2.84
CA GLN A 149 4.32 14.65 -4.13
C GLN A 149 5.71 15.22 -4.43
N TYR A 150 5.90 16.53 -4.18
CA TYR A 150 7.20 17.18 -4.30
C TYR A 150 8.22 16.60 -3.31
N ASP A 151 7.83 16.48 -2.04
CA ASP A 151 8.69 15.98 -0.97
C ASP A 151 9.14 14.53 -1.23
N ARG A 152 8.28 13.70 -1.85
CA ARG A 152 8.64 12.34 -2.29
C ARG A 152 9.71 12.33 -3.39
N LYS A 153 9.69 13.28 -4.33
CA LYS A 153 10.76 13.42 -5.33
C LYS A 153 12.06 13.88 -4.68
N GLU A 154 11.97 14.83 -3.75
CA GLU A 154 13.12 15.28 -2.97
C GLU A 154 13.72 14.16 -2.11
N LEU A 155 12.91 13.26 -1.57
CA LEU A 155 13.39 12.09 -0.83
C LEU A 155 14.35 11.23 -1.67
N ILE A 156 14.10 11.06 -2.96
CA ILE A 156 14.99 10.30 -3.86
C ILE A 156 16.32 11.03 -4.05
N ARG A 157 16.28 12.35 -4.21
CA ARG A 157 17.51 13.17 -4.30
C ARG A 157 18.32 13.09 -3.01
N ILE A 158 17.66 13.18 -1.85
CA ILE A 158 18.30 13.11 -0.54
C ILE A 158 18.91 11.72 -0.30
N PHE A 159 18.22 10.65 -0.71
CA PHE A 159 18.78 9.31 -0.66
C PHE A 159 20.05 9.18 -1.49
N ASP A 160 20.06 9.73 -2.71
CA ASP A 160 21.23 9.71 -3.58
C ASP A 160 22.44 10.44 -2.96
N GLU A 161 22.19 11.58 -2.32
CA GLU A 161 23.21 12.33 -1.58
C GLU A 161 23.72 11.54 -0.37
N ALA A 162 22.81 10.99 0.43
CA ALA A 162 23.13 10.15 1.58
C ALA A 162 23.96 8.92 1.17
N ASN A 163 23.58 8.25 0.09
CA ASN A 163 24.28 7.09 -0.45
C ASN A 163 25.73 7.45 -0.84
N ASN A 164 25.95 8.63 -1.42
CA ASN A 164 27.30 9.10 -1.75
C ASN A 164 28.15 9.41 -0.51
N MET A 165 27.57 10.04 0.52
CA MET A 165 28.26 10.33 1.78
C MET A 165 28.64 9.05 2.52
N LEU A 166 27.70 8.13 2.69
CA LEU A 166 27.91 6.85 3.38
C LEU A 166 28.96 5.99 2.64
N ARG A 167 29.01 6.06 1.30
CA ARG A 167 30.06 5.39 0.52
C ARG A 167 31.45 5.96 0.83
N GLY A 168 31.56 7.28 1.00
CA GLY A 168 32.81 7.96 1.38
C GLY A 168 33.32 7.55 2.76
N GLU A 169 32.41 7.15 3.66
CA GLU A 169 32.70 6.72 5.03
C GLU A 169 33.20 5.26 5.13
N GLY A 170 33.22 4.53 4.00
CA GLY A 170 33.69 3.14 3.94
C GLY A 170 32.59 2.08 3.99
N LEU A 171 31.31 2.47 4.02
CA LEU A 171 30.19 1.55 3.76
C LEU A 171 30.13 1.25 2.26
N ARG A 172 30.87 0.23 1.83
CA ARG A 172 31.08 -0.08 0.41
C ARG A 172 29.89 -0.81 -0.22
N ALA A 173 29.13 -1.58 0.56
CA ALA A 173 27.95 -2.29 0.06
C ALA A 173 26.74 -1.34 -0.06
N GLY A 174 26.08 -1.32 -1.22
CA GLY A 174 24.88 -0.53 -1.44
C GLY A 174 23.73 -0.89 -0.49
N ILE A 175 23.62 -2.17 -0.13
CA ILE A 175 22.62 -2.71 0.81
C ILE A 175 22.78 -2.11 2.21
N GLU A 176 24.02 -2.05 2.73
CA GLU A 176 24.30 -1.47 4.04
C GLU A 176 23.92 0.01 4.06
N ARG A 177 24.32 0.77 3.02
CA ARG A 177 23.98 2.19 2.89
C ARG A 177 22.47 2.42 2.82
N PHE A 178 21.77 1.58 2.08
CA PHE A 178 20.31 1.61 2.00
C PHE A 178 19.66 1.34 3.36
N GLY A 179 20.12 0.32 4.08
CA GLY A 179 19.61 -0.04 5.41
C GLY A 179 19.76 1.11 6.41
N GLU A 180 20.94 1.75 6.46
CA GLU A 180 21.18 2.89 7.34
C GLU A 180 20.24 4.07 7.03
N PHE A 181 20.07 4.41 5.75
CA PHE A 181 19.13 5.46 5.36
C PHE A 181 17.68 5.10 5.68
N ALA A 182 17.27 3.86 5.38
CA ALA A 182 15.92 3.37 5.64
C ALA A 182 15.58 3.42 7.14
N ASN A 183 16.51 3.04 8.00
CA ASN A 183 16.34 3.11 9.45
C ASN A 183 16.06 4.54 9.94
N ILE A 184 16.81 5.53 9.43
CA ILE A 184 16.59 6.95 9.76
C ILE A 184 15.23 7.43 9.20
N LEU A 185 14.90 7.05 7.97
CA LEU A 185 13.61 7.36 7.35
C LEU A 185 12.43 6.79 8.16
N PHE A 186 12.55 5.56 8.68
CA PHE A 186 11.52 4.97 9.53
C PHE A 186 11.29 5.76 10.82
N LEU A 187 12.34 6.27 11.45
CA LEU A 187 12.21 7.13 12.64
C LEU A 187 11.35 8.37 12.33
N LYS A 188 11.59 9.03 11.19
CA LYS A 188 10.80 10.17 10.72
C LYS A 188 9.33 9.77 10.50
N LEU A 189 9.08 8.71 9.72
CA LEU A 189 7.72 8.25 9.39
C LEU A 189 6.92 7.81 10.62
N ILE A 190 7.55 7.12 11.57
CA ILE A 190 6.91 6.74 12.83
C ILE A 190 6.55 7.99 13.63
N SER A 191 7.50 8.93 13.77
CA SER A 191 7.26 10.16 14.52
C SER A 191 6.12 11.00 13.93
N GLU A 192 6.08 11.20 12.61
CA GLU A 192 4.99 11.96 11.98
C GLU A 192 3.63 11.28 12.17
N SER A 193 3.58 9.95 11.98
CA SER A 193 2.35 9.18 12.17
C SER A 193 1.82 9.29 13.61
N GLU A 194 2.70 9.25 14.61
CA GLU A 194 2.31 9.38 16.02
C GLU A 194 1.90 10.81 16.38
N GLN A 195 2.50 11.82 15.73
CA GLN A 195 2.08 13.21 15.86
C GLN A 195 0.66 13.40 15.31
N ILE A 196 0.35 12.92 14.11
CA ILE A 196 -1.00 12.98 13.51
C ILE A 196 -2.04 12.34 14.42
N LYS A 197 -1.74 11.15 14.97
CA LYS A 197 -2.62 10.46 15.93
C LYS A 197 -2.90 11.31 17.16
N ARG A 198 -1.86 11.92 17.74
CA ARG A 198 -1.99 12.77 18.92
C ARG A 198 -2.81 14.03 18.63
N GLU A 199 -2.57 14.70 17.51
CA GLU A 199 -3.33 15.87 17.07
C GLU A 199 -4.80 15.52 16.82
N SER A 200 -5.08 14.29 16.37
CA SER A 200 -6.43 13.74 16.22
C SER A 200 -7.05 13.23 17.53
N GLY A 201 -6.39 13.40 18.67
CA GLY A 201 -6.87 12.97 19.99
C GLY A 201 -6.73 11.47 20.29
N ILE A 202 -6.05 10.71 19.43
CA ILE A 202 -5.79 9.28 19.62
C ILE A 202 -4.61 9.11 20.59
N LYS A 203 -4.86 8.45 21.71
CA LYS A 203 -3.80 8.11 22.69
C LYS A 203 -3.01 6.89 22.21
N THR A 204 -1.69 6.96 22.30
CA THR A 204 -0.78 5.86 21.96
C THR A 204 0.24 5.64 23.08
N ASN A 205 0.86 4.45 23.09
CA ASN A 205 1.94 4.11 24.03
C ASN A 205 3.32 4.59 23.53
N PHE A 206 3.36 5.46 22.52
CA PHE A 206 4.60 5.97 21.94
C PHE A 206 5.25 6.97 22.90
N ASP A 207 6.52 6.73 23.23
CA ASP A 207 7.30 7.61 24.07
C ASP A 207 7.75 8.86 23.29
N ILE A 208 7.44 10.05 23.79
CA ILE A 208 7.85 11.33 23.19
C ILE A 208 9.37 11.45 23.03
N ALA A 209 10.14 10.77 23.90
CA ALA A 209 11.60 10.71 23.80
C ALA A 209 12.08 10.12 22.46
N CYS A 210 11.25 9.28 21.82
CA CYS A 210 11.53 8.68 20.53
C CYS A 210 11.08 9.55 19.34
N SER A 211 10.48 10.72 19.57
CA SER A 211 10.04 11.59 18.47
C SER A 211 11.23 12.20 17.73
N TRP A 212 11.00 12.51 16.46
CA TRP A 212 11.98 13.15 15.58
C TRP A 212 12.55 14.44 16.19
N ASP A 213 11.67 15.30 16.73
CA ASP A 213 12.08 16.54 17.39
C ASP A 213 12.94 16.30 18.64
N SER A 214 12.60 15.28 19.44
CA SER A 214 13.39 14.92 20.61
C SER A 214 14.79 14.47 20.21
N ILE A 215 14.91 13.61 19.20
CA ILE A 215 16.19 13.09 18.70
C ILE A 215 17.04 14.22 18.10
N LYS A 216 16.43 15.12 17.32
CA LYS A 216 17.09 16.27 16.70
C LYS A 216 17.73 17.21 17.72
N ASN A 217 17.07 17.40 18.86
CA ASN A 217 17.56 18.24 19.95
C ASN A 217 18.70 17.60 20.78
N ILE A 218 18.97 16.30 20.60
CA ILE A 218 20.14 15.66 21.22
C ILE A 218 21.43 16.18 20.56
N PRO A 219 22.48 16.51 21.34
CA PRO A 219 23.78 16.90 20.82
C PRO A 219 24.31 15.89 19.80
N ILE A 220 24.88 16.40 18.71
CA ILE A 220 25.38 15.58 17.58
C ILE A 220 26.35 14.49 18.05
N SER A 221 27.20 14.79 19.04
CA SER A 221 28.20 13.88 19.60
C SER A 221 27.60 12.66 20.33
N THR A 222 26.38 12.76 20.86
CA THR A 222 25.72 11.68 21.64
C THR A 222 24.46 11.15 20.94
N ARG A 223 24.07 11.74 19.81
CA ARG A 223 22.82 11.42 19.11
C ARG A 223 22.74 9.97 18.63
N ILE A 224 23.83 9.43 18.06
CA ILE A 224 23.89 8.04 17.61
C ILE A 224 23.69 7.07 18.79
N GLU A 225 24.37 7.33 19.90
CA GLU A 225 24.25 6.53 21.11
C GLU A 225 22.82 6.56 21.65
N TYR A 226 22.19 7.74 21.67
CA TYR A 226 20.81 7.91 22.09
C TYR A 226 19.83 7.13 21.20
N ILE A 227 19.99 7.20 19.88
CA ILE A 227 19.18 6.43 18.94
C ILE A 227 19.33 4.93 19.23
N ASN A 228 20.56 4.44 19.31
CA ASN A 228 20.85 3.01 19.44
C ASN A 228 20.41 2.44 20.79
N LYS A 229 20.69 3.13 21.91
CA LYS A 229 20.45 2.61 23.27
C LYS A 229 19.12 3.02 23.88
N THR A 230 18.43 4.00 23.32
CA THR A 230 17.16 4.49 23.88
C THR A 230 16.04 4.36 22.89
N VAL A 231 16.19 4.94 21.69
CA VAL A 231 15.10 4.97 20.72
C VAL A 231 14.80 3.57 20.20
N TYR A 232 15.79 2.86 19.67
CA TYR A 232 15.58 1.54 19.08
C TYR A 232 15.14 0.49 20.10
N GLU A 233 15.69 0.50 21.32
CA GLU A 233 15.21 -0.39 22.39
C GLU A 233 13.73 -0.17 22.69
N LYS A 234 13.29 1.09 22.82
CA LYS A 234 11.89 1.42 23.07
C LYS A 234 10.98 1.05 21.90
N LEU A 235 11.40 1.28 20.65
CA LEU A 235 10.62 0.89 19.47
C LEU A 235 10.51 -0.62 19.32
N ASN A 236 11.62 -1.35 19.51
CA ASN A 236 11.63 -2.81 19.50
C ASN A 236 10.69 -3.38 20.57
N ASN A 237 10.69 -2.81 21.78
CA ASN A 237 9.76 -3.20 22.84
C ASN A 237 8.30 -2.85 22.51
N LEU A 238 8.03 -1.67 21.96
CA LEU A 238 6.68 -1.22 21.59
C LEU A 238 6.06 -2.11 20.51
N TYR A 239 6.84 -2.47 19.49
CA TYR A 239 6.38 -3.28 18.35
C TYR A 239 6.67 -4.78 18.50
N LYS A 240 7.28 -5.20 19.62
CA LYS A 240 7.70 -6.59 19.89
C LYS A 240 8.52 -7.18 18.73
N THR A 241 9.55 -6.45 18.33
CA THR A 241 10.38 -6.75 17.15
C THR A 241 11.86 -6.56 17.45
N ASP A 242 12.72 -7.02 16.56
CA ASP A 242 14.17 -6.84 16.54
C ASP A 242 14.67 -6.16 15.26
N ILE A 243 13.76 -5.57 14.46
CA ILE A 243 14.11 -4.95 13.18
C ILE A 243 14.97 -3.69 13.32
N PHE A 244 14.86 -2.96 14.44
CA PHE A 244 15.67 -1.76 14.66
C PHE A 244 17.01 -2.17 15.25
N THR A 245 18.03 -2.23 14.40
CA THR A 245 19.41 -2.56 14.77
C THR A 245 20.26 -1.30 14.91
N PRO A 246 21.33 -1.32 15.74
CA PRO A 246 22.18 -0.16 15.94
C PRO A 246 22.75 0.40 14.63
N LEU A 247 22.67 1.72 14.45
CA LEU A 247 23.26 2.44 13.32
C LEU A 247 24.76 2.14 13.22
N GLN A 248 25.23 1.88 12.01
CA GLN A 248 26.64 1.64 11.70
C GLN A 248 27.40 2.89 11.23
N ILE A 249 26.68 4.02 11.08
CA ILE A 249 27.26 5.34 10.81
C ILE A 249 28.20 5.71 11.97
N ARG A 250 29.46 6.06 11.66
CA ARG A 250 30.47 6.49 12.64
C ARG A 250 30.61 8.00 12.65
N ASP A 251 30.47 8.64 11.49
CA ASP A 251 30.55 10.09 11.36
C ASP A 251 29.21 10.74 11.75
N THR A 252 29.21 11.33 12.94
CA THR A 252 28.06 12.07 13.47
C THR A 252 27.60 13.24 12.58
N SER A 253 28.48 13.77 11.72
CA SER A 253 28.14 14.84 10.77
C SER A 253 27.27 14.31 9.61
N ILE A 254 27.49 13.08 9.16
CA ILE A 254 26.68 12.44 8.12
C ILE A 254 25.27 12.17 8.63
N LEU A 255 25.12 11.62 9.84
CA LEU A 255 23.80 11.45 10.46
C LEU A 255 23.08 12.80 10.56
N LYS A 256 23.78 13.85 11.02
CA LYS A 256 23.22 15.20 11.10
C LYS A 256 22.74 15.67 9.73
N GLU A 257 23.55 15.54 8.68
CA GLU A 257 23.20 16.01 7.34
C GLU A 257 21.98 15.26 6.76
N ILE A 258 21.91 13.93 6.94
CA ILE A 258 20.75 13.13 6.54
C ILE A 258 19.49 13.61 7.26
N MET A 259 19.57 13.77 8.60
CA MET A 259 18.43 14.25 9.38
C MET A 259 18.01 15.67 8.97
N ASP A 260 18.94 16.60 8.79
CA ASP A 260 18.63 17.98 8.41
C ASP A 260 17.93 18.06 7.04
N LYS A 261 18.30 17.17 6.10
CA LYS A 261 17.64 17.09 4.78
C LYS A 261 16.26 16.44 4.85
N LEU A 262 16.06 15.44 5.71
CA LEU A 262 14.76 14.77 5.88
C LEU A 262 13.77 15.61 6.71
N ASP A 263 14.27 16.45 7.62
CA ASP A 263 13.49 17.27 8.53
C ASP A 263 12.38 18.11 7.86
N PRO A 264 12.64 18.88 6.79
CA PRO A 264 11.61 19.73 6.14
C PRO A 264 10.55 18.95 5.37
N LEU A 265 10.80 17.67 5.06
CA LEU A 265 9.87 16.86 4.29
C LEU A 265 8.66 16.48 5.15
N MET A 266 7.47 16.59 4.56
CA MET A 266 6.28 15.91 5.06
C MET A 266 6.02 14.71 4.18
N LEU A 267 6.34 13.53 4.71
CA LEU A 267 6.26 12.28 3.97
C LEU A 267 4.95 11.55 4.24
N THR A 268 4.19 12.03 5.22
CA THR A 268 2.89 11.46 5.59
C THR A 268 1.71 12.44 5.44
N ASP A 269 0.52 11.90 5.18
CA ASP A 269 -0.76 12.62 5.13
C ASP A 269 -1.80 11.92 6.02
N VAL A 270 -2.91 12.57 6.34
CA VAL A 270 -3.86 12.14 7.38
C VAL A 270 -4.62 10.84 7.03
N ASP A 271 -4.68 10.45 5.75
CA ASP A 271 -5.72 9.53 5.25
C ASP A 271 -5.27 8.22 4.56
N SER A 272 -4.06 7.70 4.78
CA SER A 272 -3.75 6.33 4.30
C SER A 272 -2.87 5.49 5.24
N ASP A 273 -2.64 4.24 4.86
CA ASP A 273 -1.64 3.36 5.46
C ASP A 273 -0.22 3.84 5.08
N VAL A 274 0.07 5.09 5.45
CA VAL A 274 1.04 5.97 4.78
C VAL A 274 2.48 5.50 4.90
N LYS A 275 2.78 4.76 5.98
CA LYS A 275 4.10 4.16 6.19
C LYS A 275 4.46 3.19 5.07
N GLY A 276 3.48 2.42 4.59
CA GLY A 276 3.67 1.48 3.48
C GLY A 276 3.85 2.20 2.15
N ASP A 277 3.04 3.21 1.87
CA ASP A 277 3.01 3.86 0.54
C ASP A 277 4.20 4.78 0.30
N ALA A 278 4.61 5.57 1.32
CA ALA A 278 5.78 6.43 1.20
C ALA A 278 7.07 5.60 1.10
N PHE A 279 7.19 4.55 1.92
CA PHE A 279 8.34 3.65 1.88
C PHE A 279 8.36 2.78 0.61
N GLU A 280 7.21 2.33 0.12
CA GLU A 280 7.14 1.63 -1.16
C GLU A 280 7.51 2.53 -2.32
N TYR A 281 7.02 3.78 -2.35
CA TYR A 281 7.44 4.74 -3.37
C TYR A 281 8.96 4.90 -3.36
N PHE A 282 9.54 5.06 -2.17
CA PHE A 282 10.98 5.11 -1.98
C PHE A 282 11.69 3.84 -2.50
N LEU A 283 11.20 2.64 -2.15
CA LEU A 283 11.74 1.36 -2.64
C LEU A 283 11.68 1.26 -4.17
N LYS A 284 10.53 1.55 -4.78
CA LYS A 284 10.35 1.50 -6.24
C LYS A 284 11.30 2.46 -6.96
N ALA A 285 11.36 3.71 -6.48
CA ALA A 285 12.17 4.74 -7.11
C ALA A 285 13.67 4.49 -6.94
N SER A 286 14.12 4.02 -5.77
CA SER A 286 15.53 3.70 -5.49
C SER A 286 16.04 2.46 -6.24
N THR A 287 15.18 1.47 -6.45
CA THR A 287 15.53 0.22 -7.15
C THR A 287 15.47 0.35 -8.67
N SER A 288 14.57 1.18 -9.19
CA SER A 288 14.43 1.41 -10.64
C SER A 288 15.56 2.25 -11.23
N THR A 289 16.25 3.05 -10.41
CA THR A 289 17.27 4.00 -10.88
C THR A 289 18.70 3.45 -10.86
N LYS A 290 19.04 2.41 -10.06
CA LYS A 290 20.43 1.97 -9.91
C LYS A 290 20.60 0.47 -9.64
N ASN A 291 21.41 -0.19 -10.47
CA ASN A 291 22.00 -1.52 -10.24
C ASN A 291 22.96 -1.57 -9.02
N ASP A 292 23.19 -0.46 -8.32
CA ASP A 292 24.16 -0.32 -7.22
C ASP A 292 23.73 -1.01 -5.91
N LEU A 293 22.43 -1.35 -5.79
CA LEU A 293 21.92 -2.15 -4.67
C LEU A 293 22.18 -3.65 -4.86
N GLY A 294 22.56 -4.10 -6.06
CA GLY A 294 22.94 -5.49 -6.36
C GLY A 294 21.81 -6.53 -6.23
N GLU A 295 20.62 -6.14 -5.81
CA GLU A 295 19.50 -7.04 -5.54
C GLU A 295 18.19 -6.58 -6.18
N TYR A 296 17.40 -7.57 -6.60
CA TYR A 296 16.04 -7.38 -7.11
C TYR A 296 15.06 -7.44 -5.94
N PHE A 297 14.42 -6.33 -5.62
CA PHE A 297 13.30 -6.34 -4.69
C PHE A 297 12.09 -6.96 -5.38
N THR A 298 11.43 -7.90 -4.70
CA THR A 298 10.15 -8.46 -5.18
C THR A 298 9.12 -7.32 -5.22
N PRO A 299 8.59 -6.94 -6.40
CA PRO A 299 7.64 -5.84 -6.50
C PRO A 299 6.43 -6.06 -5.59
N ARG A 300 5.86 -5.00 -4.99
CA ARG A 300 4.74 -5.14 -4.03
C ARG A 300 3.54 -5.85 -4.63
N HIS A 301 3.27 -5.72 -5.94
CA HIS A 301 2.20 -6.48 -6.59
C HIS A 301 2.48 -8.00 -6.57
N ILE A 302 3.75 -8.43 -6.65
CA ILE A 302 4.17 -9.83 -6.49
C ILE A 302 4.10 -10.26 -5.01
N VAL A 303 4.55 -9.42 -4.07
CA VAL A 303 4.42 -9.73 -2.62
C VAL A 303 2.96 -9.86 -2.22
N LYS A 304 2.12 -8.88 -2.58
CA LYS A 304 0.66 -8.90 -2.37
C LYS A 304 0.04 -10.13 -3.02
N THR A 305 0.45 -10.47 -4.24
CA THR A 305 0.04 -11.71 -4.93
C THR A 305 0.37 -12.94 -4.10
N MET A 306 1.62 -13.09 -3.64
CA MET A 306 2.05 -14.24 -2.83
C MET A 306 1.30 -14.29 -1.49
N VAL A 307 1.09 -13.15 -0.82
CA VAL A 307 0.31 -13.06 0.41
C VAL A 307 -1.17 -13.42 0.17
N ARG A 308 -1.78 -12.94 -0.92
CA ARG A 308 -3.16 -13.30 -1.31
C ARG A 308 -3.29 -14.78 -1.63
N LEU A 309 -2.28 -15.36 -2.29
CA LEU A 309 -2.22 -16.78 -2.63
C LEU A 309 -2.07 -17.67 -1.40
N VAL A 310 -1.24 -17.26 -0.45
CA VAL A 310 -1.04 -17.97 0.81
C VAL A 310 -2.24 -17.78 1.74
N ASN A 311 -2.93 -16.63 1.65
CA ASN A 311 -4.09 -16.25 2.46
C ASN A 311 -3.89 -16.63 3.95
N PRO A 312 -2.89 -16.08 4.63
CA PRO A 312 -2.61 -16.44 6.02
C PRO A 312 -3.77 -16.02 6.93
N GLN A 313 -4.20 -16.92 7.81
CA GLN A 313 -5.25 -16.67 8.79
C GLN A 313 -4.69 -16.22 10.14
N ILE A 314 -5.50 -15.54 10.93
CA ILE A 314 -5.15 -15.16 12.30
C ILE A 314 -4.81 -16.42 13.10
N GLY A 315 -3.67 -16.41 13.79
CA GLY A 315 -3.13 -17.59 14.48
C GLY A 315 -2.15 -18.43 13.66
N GLU A 316 -2.03 -18.20 12.34
CA GLU A 316 -0.99 -18.82 11.52
C GLU A 316 0.33 -18.05 11.61
N THR A 317 1.43 -18.76 11.35
CA THR A 317 2.79 -18.21 11.41
C THR A 317 3.36 -18.09 10.01
N ILE A 318 3.85 -16.90 9.65
CA ILE A 318 4.46 -16.64 8.34
C ILE A 318 5.99 -16.79 8.47
N TYR A 319 6.60 -17.50 7.52
CA TYR A 319 8.04 -17.71 7.45
C TYR A 319 8.60 -17.27 6.11
N GLU A 320 9.61 -16.41 6.12
CA GLU A 320 10.32 -15.98 4.91
C GLU A 320 11.82 -16.26 4.99
N LYS A 321 12.33 -17.06 4.04
CA LYS A 321 13.74 -17.51 4.03
C LYS A 321 14.73 -16.45 3.54
N LYS A 322 14.31 -15.42 2.81
CA LYS A 322 15.23 -14.39 2.26
C LYS A 322 15.23 -13.05 2.99
N ILE A 323 14.22 -12.75 3.84
CA ILE A 323 14.37 -11.69 4.85
C ILE A 323 15.57 -11.97 5.79
N LYS A 324 16.01 -13.23 5.87
CA LYS A 324 17.13 -13.72 6.69
C LYS A 324 18.49 -13.08 6.43
N GLU A 325 18.72 -12.49 5.25
CA GLU A 325 19.97 -11.76 4.96
C GLU A 325 19.88 -10.30 5.41
N TRP A 326 18.66 -9.77 5.60
CA TRP A 326 18.38 -8.38 5.94
C TRP A 326 18.19 -8.15 7.44
N ILE A 327 17.70 -9.15 8.16
CA ILE A 327 17.52 -9.14 9.61
C ILE A 327 18.24 -10.37 10.14
N HIS A 328 19.24 -10.17 10.98
CA HIS A 328 20.27 -11.16 11.34
C HIS A 328 19.79 -12.40 12.14
N LYS A 329 18.52 -12.85 12.05
CA LYS A 329 18.00 -14.13 12.60
C LYS A 329 16.56 -14.43 12.13
N PRO A 330 16.06 -15.69 12.28
CA PRO A 330 14.73 -16.07 11.81
C PRO A 330 13.62 -15.45 12.68
N THR A 331 12.80 -14.57 12.07
CA THR A 331 11.62 -13.97 12.72
C THR A 331 10.36 -14.76 12.34
N LEU A 332 9.63 -15.22 13.35
CA LEU A 332 8.29 -15.82 13.19
C LEU A 332 7.26 -14.73 13.49
N TYR A 333 6.41 -14.40 12.51
CA TYR A 333 5.34 -13.43 12.69
C TYR A 333 4.04 -14.16 13.01
N SER A 334 3.44 -13.87 14.17
CA SER A 334 2.08 -14.32 14.48
C SER A 334 1.09 -13.21 14.15
N LEU A 335 0.06 -13.53 13.36
CA LEU A 335 -1.04 -12.60 13.11
C LEU A 335 -1.88 -12.48 14.39
N GLN A 336 -1.81 -11.34 15.06
CA GLN A 336 -2.65 -11.00 16.22
C GLN A 336 -3.72 -9.99 15.81
N SER A 337 -4.92 -10.13 16.39
CA SER A 337 -6.03 -9.17 16.25
C SER A 337 -5.66 -7.82 16.85
N ALA A 338 -5.81 -6.74 16.11
CA ALA A 338 -5.75 -5.36 16.62
C ALA A 338 -7.01 -5.00 17.40
#